data_AF-A0A101DBD8-F1
#
_entry.id   AF-A0A101DBD8-F1
#
_cell.length_a   1.000
_cell.length_b   1.000
_cell.length_c   1.000
_cell.angle_alpha   90.00
_cell.angle_beta   90.00
_cell.angle_gamma   90.00
#
_symmetry.space_group_name_H-M   'P 1'
#
loop_
_entity.id
_entity.type
_entity.pdbx_description
1 polymer ?
#
loop_
_entity_poly.entity_id
_entity_poly.type
_entity_poly.pdbx_seq_one_letter_code
_entity_poly.pdbx_strand_id
1 'polypeptide(L)'
;MNGYMHPYAFPFFGMLIWWIPWLILAYLVYQDAEKRGMNGLLWFILVIIPMLGILFLIIYIVLRESKPAREKTPLEILKERYARGEISEEEYRRMKEELEGG
;
A
#
# COMPACT_ATOMS: atom_id res chain seq x y z
N MET A 1 9.80 22.04 -22.40
CA MET A 1 8.66 21.44 -21.68
C MET A 1 8.58 19.99 -22.11
N ASN A 2 9.31 19.09 -21.43
CA ASN A 2 9.31 17.68 -21.76
C ASN A 2 8.37 16.99 -20.76
N GLY A 3 7.15 16.74 -21.21
CA GLY A 3 6.12 16.08 -20.41
C GLY A 3 6.59 14.68 -20.03
N TYR A 4 6.76 14.47 -18.73
CA TYR A 4 6.91 13.15 -18.14
C TYR A 4 5.69 12.32 -18.53
N MET A 5 5.81 11.51 -19.58
CA MET A 5 4.96 10.34 -19.73
C MET A 5 5.24 9.46 -18.52
N HIS A 6 4.35 9.50 -17.52
CA HIS A 6 4.35 8.54 -16.43
C HIS A 6 4.12 7.15 -17.03
N PRO A 7 5.11 6.23 -17.05
CA PRO A 7 4.94 4.89 -17.63
C PRO A 7 3.99 4.00 -16.80
N TYR A 8 3.51 4.52 -15.67
CA TYR A 8 2.77 3.79 -14.64
C TYR A 8 1.38 4.36 -14.39
N ALA A 9 0.79 5.09 -15.35
CA ALA A 9 -0.64 5.39 -15.34
C ALA A 9 -1.40 4.05 -15.46
N PHE A 10 -1.59 3.43 -14.31
CA PHE A 10 -1.94 2.05 -14.07
C PHE A 10 -3.27 1.70 -14.79
N PRO A 11 -3.33 0.65 -15.62
CA PRO A 11 -4.47 0.41 -16.50
C PRO A 11 -5.62 -0.28 -15.76
N PHE A 12 -6.20 0.37 -14.74
CA PHE A 12 -7.33 -0.19 -14.00
C PHE A 12 -8.59 -0.36 -14.86
N PHE A 13 -8.73 0.43 -15.94
CA PHE A 13 -9.87 0.33 -16.85
C PHE A 13 -9.88 -0.99 -17.66
N GLY A 14 -8.72 -1.62 -17.89
CA GLY A 14 -8.62 -2.96 -18.48
C GLY A 14 -8.79 -4.09 -17.46
N MET A 15 -8.75 -3.77 -16.16
CA MET A 15 -8.80 -4.77 -15.10
C MET A 15 -10.18 -5.42 -15.05
N LEU A 16 -11.29 -4.70 -15.18
CA LEU A 16 -12.63 -5.32 -15.15
C LEU A 16 -12.84 -6.36 -16.25
N ILE A 17 -12.30 -6.13 -17.45
CA ILE A 17 -12.33 -7.10 -18.57
C ILE A 17 -11.54 -8.36 -18.20
N TRP A 18 -10.45 -8.23 -17.45
CA TRP A 18 -9.63 -9.35 -16.99
C TRP A 18 -10.32 -10.23 -15.94
N TRP A 19 -11.31 -9.70 -15.22
CA TRP A 19 -12.01 -10.42 -14.15
C TRP A 19 -13.15 -11.29 -14.68
N ILE A 20 -13.72 -10.94 -15.82
CA ILE A 20 -14.81 -11.69 -16.44
C ILE A 20 -14.40 -13.15 -16.75
N PRO A 21 -13.25 -13.43 -17.41
CA PRO A 21 -12.78 -14.80 -17.62
C PRO A 21 -12.60 -15.58 -16.32
N TRP A 22 -12.11 -14.93 -15.26
CA TRP A 22 -11.91 -15.56 -13.95
C TRP A 22 -13.22 -15.93 -13.26
N LEU A 23 -14.24 -15.06 -13.31
CA LEU A 23 -15.57 -15.36 -12.79
C LEU A 23 -16.24 -16.48 -13.58
N ILE A 24 -16.06 -16.50 -14.90
CA ILE A 24 -16.53 -17.59 -15.75
C ILE A 24 -15.84 -18.90 -15.36
N LEU A 25 -14.50 -18.90 -15.20
CA LEU A 25 -13.77 -20.08 -14.76
C LEU A 25 -14.22 -20.57 -13.38
N ALA A 26 -14.40 -19.67 -12.40
CA ALA A 26 -14.89 -20.04 -11.08
C ALA A 26 -16.29 -20.67 -11.15
N TYR A 27 -17.18 -20.10 -11.97
CA TYR A 27 -18.50 -20.67 -12.21
C TYR A 27 -18.44 -22.03 -12.92
N LEU A 28 -17.56 -22.21 -13.91
CA LEU A 28 -17.36 -23.48 -14.60
C LEU A 28 -16.83 -24.55 -13.64
N VAL A 29 -15.89 -24.21 -12.76
CA VAL A 29 -15.36 -25.11 -11.74
C VAL A 29 -16.44 -25.48 -10.72
N TYR A 30 -17.26 -24.53 -10.30
CA TYR A 30 -18.42 -24.80 -9.44
C TYR A 30 -19.36 -25.84 -10.07
N GLN A 31 -19.75 -25.63 -11.33
CA GLN A 31 -20.62 -26.54 -12.08
C GLN A 31 -19.98 -27.91 -12.31
N ASP A 32 -18.69 -27.97 -12.62
CA ASP A 32 -17.96 -29.23 -12.81
C ASP A 32 -17.85 -30.03 -11.49
N ALA A 33 -17.61 -29.35 -10.37
CA ALA A 33 -17.55 -29.99 -9.05
C ALA A 33 -18.91 -30.59 -8.64
N GLU A 34 -20.01 -29.86 -8.80
CA GLU A 34 -21.36 -30.38 -8.53
C GLU A 34 -21.70 -31.57 -9.43
N LYS A 35 -21.35 -31.52 -10.73
CA LYS A 35 -21.54 -32.64 -11.66
C LYS A 35 -20.78 -33.90 -11.26
N ARG A 36 -19.65 -33.74 -10.58
CA ARG A 36 -18.84 -34.84 -10.04
C ARG A 36 -19.31 -35.31 -8.67
N GLY A 37 -20.40 -34.75 -8.13
CA GLY A 37 -20.90 -35.06 -6.79
C GLY A 37 -20.00 -34.53 -5.66
N MET A 38 -19.12 -33.57 -5.97
CA MET A 38 -18.29 -32.88 -4.97
C MET A 38 -19.00 -31.61 -4.49
N ASN A 39 -18.55 -31.05 -3.36
CA ASN A 39 -19.06 -29.77 -2.87
C ASN A 39 -18.59 -28.61 -3.78
N GLY A 40 -19.47 -28.11 -4.65
CA GLY A 40 -19.13 -27.07 -5.61
C GLY A 40 -18.71 -25.76 -4.95
N LEU A 41 -19.31 -25.41 -3.82
CA LEU A 41 -18.99 -24.19 -3.08
C LEU A 41 -17.53 -24.21 -2.58
N LEU A 42 -17.05 -25.36 -2.09
CA LEU A 42 -15.66 -25.52 -1.65
C LEU A 42 -14.69 -25.26 -2.80
N TRP A 43 -14.96 -25.84 -3.97
CA TRP A 43 -14.13 -25.66 -5.16
C TRP A 43 -14.19 -24.23 -5.71
N PHE A 44 -15.36 -23.59 -5.67
CA PHE A 44 -15.51 -22.18 -6.03
C PHE A 44 -14.65 -21.28 -5.15
N ILE A 45 -14.70 -21.48 -3.83
CA ILE A 45 -13.91 -20.71 -2.85
C ILE A 45 -12.41 -20.90 -3.11
N LEU A 46 -11.97 -22.15 -3.38
CA LEU A 46 -10.57 -22.46 -3.67
C LEU A 46 -10.04 -21.66 -4.87
N VAL A 47 -10.86 -21.46 -5.90
CA VAL A 47 -10.50 -20.69 -7.11
C VAL A 47 -10.48 -19.18 -6.84
N ILE A 48 -11.36 -18.68 -5.97
CA ILE A 48 -11.50 -17.24 -5.66
C ILE A 48 -10.47 -16.74 -4.63
N ILE A 49 -10.03 -17.58 -3.69
CA ILE A 49 -9.10 -17.18 -2.62
C ILE A 49 -7.79 -16.54 -3.14
N PRO A 50 -7.08 -17.13 -4.12
CA PRO A 50 -5.85 -16.54 -4.65
C PRO A 50 -6.05 -15.13 -5.23
N MET A 51 -7.21 -14.90 -5.86
CA MET A 51 -7.58 -13.60 -6.41
C MET A 51 -7.78 -12.55 -5.31
N LEU A 52 -8.46 -12.91 -4.22
CA LEU A 52 -8.57 -12.06 -3.05
C LEU A 52 -7.19 -11.78 -2.43
N GLY A 53 -6.33 -12.80 -2.34
CA GLY A 53 -4.96 -12.64 -1.84
C GLY A 53 -4.15 -11.62 -2.63
N ILE A 54 -4.20 -11.67 -3.96
CA ILE A 54 -3.54 -10.68 -4.83
C ILE A 54 -4.14 -9.29 -4.64
N LEU A 55 -5.47 -9.16 -4.58
CA LEU A 55 -6.14 -7.89 -4.34
C LEU A 55 -5.69 -7.26 -3.01
N PHE A 56 -5.67 -8.05 -1.92
CA PHE A 56 -5.18 -7.59 -0.62
C PHE A 56 -3.69 -7.23 -0.65
N LEU A 57 -2.87 -7.98 -1.38
CA LEU A 57 -1.44 -7.68 -1.52
C LEU A 57 -1.22 -6.34 -2.25
N ILE A 58 -1.97 -6.08 -3.32
CA ILE A 58 -1.93 -4.79 -4.03
C ILE A 58 -2.34 -3.67 -3.09
N ILE A 59 -3.47 -3.83 -2.38
CA ILE A 59 -3.93 -2.84 -1.38
C ILE A 59 -2.85 -2.61 -0.32
N TYR A 60 -2.24 -3.67 0.20
CA TYR A 60 -1.18 -3.58 1.19
C TYR A 60 0.03 -2.79 0.67
N ILE A 61 0.49 -3.05 -0.55
CA ILE A 61 1.63 -2.35 -1.15
C ILE A 61 1.29 -0.86 -1.36
N VAL A 62 0.12 -0.55 -1.90
CA VAL A 62 -0.34 0.83 -2.13
C VAL A 62 -0.49 1.60 -0.82
N LEU A 63 -1.08 0.99 0.21
CA LEU A 63 -1.23 1.60 1.53
C LEU A 63 0.11 1.69 2.28
N ARG A 64 1.08 0.83 1.97
CA ARG A 64 2.41 0.88 2.60
C ARG A 64 3.21 2.10 2.15
N GLU A 65 3.03 2.58 0.93
CA GLU A 65 3.71 3.78 0.42
C GLU A 65 3.19 5.10 1.03
N SER A 66 2.07 5.08 1.74
CA SER A 66 1.47 6.27 2.38
C SER A 66 1.82 6.42 3.86
N LYS A 67 2.97 5.89 4.30
CA LYS A 67 3.70 6.58 5.37
C LYS A 67 4.54 7.65 4.70
N PRO A 68 4.06 8.91 4.55
CA PRO A 68 5.00 9.99 4.31
C PRO A 68 6.06 9.84 5.40
N ALA A 69 7.34 9.80 5.01
CA ALA A 69 8.40 9.99 5.99
C ALA A 69 7.97 11.25 6.76
N ARG A 70 7.53 11.09 8.01
CA ARG A 70 7.02 12.20 8.80
C ARG A 70 8.13 13.23 8.76
N GLU A 71 7.90 14.35 8.08
CA GLU A 71 8.85 15.45 8.11
C GLU A 71 9.03 15.78 9.58
N LYS A 72 10.23 15.49 10.08
CA LYS A 72 10.55 15.77 11.47
C LYS A 72 10.39 17.25 11.63
N THR A 73 9.63 17.66 12.64
CA THR A 73 9.52 19.09 12.94
C THR A 73 10.93 19.64 13.22
N PRO A 74 11.19 20.94 12.97
CA PRO A 74 12.48 21.54 13.29
C PRO A 74 12.94 21.24 14.74
N LEU A 75 12.00 21.20 15.68
CA LEU A 75 12.19 20.77 17.07
C LEU A 75 12.65 19.31 17.22
N GLU A 76 12.03 18.37 16.49
CA GLU A 76 12.43 16.96 16.51
C GLU A 76 13.85 16.76 15.94
N ILE A 77 14.22 17.51 14.90
CA ILE A 77 15.57 17.51 14.33
C ILE A 77 16.59 18.02 15.36
N LEU A 78 16.28 19.14 16.02
CA LEU A 78 17.11 19.73 17.08
C LEU A 78 17.34 18.77 18.24
N LYS A 79 16.27 18.14 18.73
CA LYS A 79 16.33 17.18 19.84
C LYS A 79 17.22 15.98 19.48
N GLU A 80 17.17 15.52 18.24
CA GLU A 80 17.99 14.42 17.75
C GLU A 80 19.48 14.80 17.68
N ARG A 81 19.80 16.00 17.19
CA ARG A 81 21.19 16.50 17.16
C ARG A 81 21.77 16.65 18.57
N TYR A 82 20.97 17.14 19.52
CA TYR A 82 21.37 17.20 20.93
C TYR A 82 21.60 15.80 21.51
N ALA A 83 20.68 14.85 21.25
CA ALA A 83 20.84 13.46 21.70
C ALA A 83 22.05 12.74 21.08
N ARG A 84 22.45 13.12 19.87
CA ARG A 84 23.69 12.65 19.23
C ARG A 84 24.96 13.33 19.75
N GLY A 85 24.83 14.41 20.55
CA GLY A 85 25.97 15.21 21.01
C GLY A 85 26.58 16.09 19.93
N GLU A 86 25.87 16.36 18.83
CA GLU A 86 26.32 17.24 17.74
C GLU A 86 26.21 18.72 18.10
N ILE A 87 25.36 19.06 19.07
CA ILE A 87 25.16 20.41 19.59
C ILE A 87 25.17 20.39 21.11
N SER A 88 25.62 21.48 21.70
CA SER A 88 25.57 21.68 23.15
C SER A 88 24.16 21.99 23.65
N GLU A 89 23.95 21.86 24.96
CA GLU A 89 22.67 22.21 25.60
C GLU A 89 22.32 23.70 25.41
N GLU A 90 23.31 24.58 25.43
CA GLU A 90 23.15 26.02 25.22
C GLU A 90 22.69 26.36 23.80
N GLU A 91 23.24 25.66 22.81
CA GLU A 91 22.84 25.78 21.41
C GLU A 91 21.43 25.23 21.19
N TYR A 92 21.12 24.07 21.77
CA TYR A 92 19.77 23.50 21.72
C TYR A 92 18.73 24.45 22.31
N ARG A 93 19.02 25.05 23.47
CA ARG A 93 18.06 25.93 24.16
C ARG A 93 17.76 27.21 23.39
N ARG A 94 18.79 27.87 22.84
CA ARG A 94 18.61 29.07 21.98
C ARG A 94 17.75 28.77 20.75
N MET A 95 18.11 27.75 19.98
CA MET A 95 17.39 27.40 18.76
C MET A 95 15.97 26.91 19.05
N LYS A 96 15.75 26.25 20.20
CA LYS A 96 14.41 25.86 20.65
C LYS A 96 13.54 27.09 20.93
N GLU A 97 14.06 28.08 21.67
CA GLU A 97 13.33 29.32 21.99
C GLU A 97 12.98 30.11 20.72
N GLU A 98 13.89 30.18 19.74
CA GLU A 98 13.62 30.80 18.44
C GLU A 98 12.50 30.11 17.65
N LEU A 99 12.41 28.77 17.72
CA LEU A 99 11.38 27.99 17.02
C LEU A 99 10.02 27.96 17.73
N GLU A 100 9.99 28.13 19.05
CA GLU A 100 8.75 28.21 19.84
C GLU A 100 8.20 29.64 19.94
N GLY A 101 9.06 30.65 19.72
CA GLY A 101 8.72 32.08 19.85
C GLY A 101 8.35 32.80 18.55
N GLY A 102 8.38 32.12 17.39
CA GLY A 102 7.91 32.63 16.09
C GLY A 102 6.53 32.10 15.72
#